data_AF-A0A3B8ZHB3-F1
#
_entry.id   AF-A0A3B8ZHB3-F1
#
_cell.length_a   1.000
_cell.length_b   1.000
_cell.length_c   1.000
_cell.angle_alpha   90.00
_cell.angle_beta   90.00
_cell.angle_gamma   90.00
#
_symmetry.space_group_name_H-M   'P 1'
#
loop_
_entity.id
_entity.type
_entity.pdbx_description
1 polymer ?
#
loop_
_entity_poly.entity_id
_entity_poly.type
_entity_poly.pdbx_seq_one_letter_code
_entity_poly.pdbx_strand_id
1 'polypeptide(L)'
;MARFNNSISSMIACLATVFALPAACAQESNDSLEDQDQTSRAVAFVGRFCLDCHSGQQPEADLNLESFRFASDIGRQIKTWNKVLQRVGDMQMPPTDSLQPDMLERKVFLDWARSTVQQTLCGGPVSPGPPRVRRLSRFEYSNTLHDLLGIAVDTSQVLPEDGAGGEGFDNASETLFISPIHAEKYMESAKAALDYAMNDPPTRPALLVAAPTQSLSPEAAAQQVLDRFLLLAFRRAITPEERQSYLDLFAAALEQQPEFSLAIRYPLEAAVVSPKFLFLWEEPCHSEQPELISQYEMASRLSYFLWATMPDKTLLDLADQGKLHDPEILREQ
;
A
#
# COMPACT_ATOMS: atom_id res chain seq x y z
N MET A 1 3.58 -21.59 64.58
CA MET A 1 3.88 -22.68 65.54
C MET A 1 2.63 -23.53 65.72
N ALA A 2 2.78 -24.87 65.59
CA ALA A 2 1.89 -25.99 65.98
C ALA A 2 0.46 -26.02 65.35
N ARG A 3 0.08 -26.93 64.45
CA ARG A 3 -0.08 -28.42 64.50
C ARG A 3 -1.04 -28.93 65.58
N PHE A 4 -2.11 -29.63 65.15
CA PHE A 4 -2.75 -30.89 65.65
C PHE A 4 -4.16 -30.97 65.02
N ASN A 5 -4.52 -31.82 64.05
CA ASN A 5 -4.48 -33.28 63.83
C ASN A 5 -5.46 -34.10 64.70
N ASN A 6 -6.53 -34.64 64.06
CA ASN A 6 -7.07 -36.03 64.12
C ASN A 6 -8.57 -36.04 63.73
N SER A 7 -8.98 -36.63 62.60
CA SER A 7 -9.13 -38.06 62.26
C SER A 7 -10.44 -38.68 62.79
N ILE A 8 -11.40 -38.94 61.89
CA ILE A 8 -12.37 -40.05 62.00
C ILE A 8 -12.59 -40.67 60.61
N SER A 9 -12.53 -41.99 60.61
CA SER A 9 -12.57 -42.98 59.54
C SER A 9 -13.84 -43.05 58.66
N SER A 10 -13.57 -43.44 57.41
CA SER A 10 -14.28 -44.42 56.55
C SER A 10 -15.78 -44.24 56.28
N MET A 11 -16.11 -43.98 55.01
CA MET A 11 -17.07 -44.82 54.28
C MET A 11 -16.81 -44.79 52.78
N ILE A 12 -16.65 -46.00 52.23
CA ILE A 12 -16.44 -46.35 50.84
C ILE A 12 -17.73 -46.10 50.06
N ALA A 13 -17.66 -45.31 49.00
CA ALA A 13 -18.60 -45.37 47.89
C ALA A 13 -17.88 -45.00 46.58
N CYS A 14 -17.52 -46.03 45.80
CA CYS A 14 -17.14 -45.89 44.41
C CYS A 14 -18.29 -45.24 43.62
N LEU A 15 -18.13 -43.99 43.21
CA LEU A 15 -18.83 -43.46 42.04
C LEU A 15 -17.78 -43.26 40.94
N ALA A 16 -17.85 -44.12 39.93
CA ALA A 16 -17.14 -43.95 38.68
C ALA A 16 -17.72 -42.74 37.94
N THR A 17 -17.08 -41.58 38.07
CA THR A 17 -17.31 -40.44 37.18
C THR A 17 -16.65 -40.74 35.84
N VAL A 18 -17.50 -41.12 34.89
CA VAL A 18 -17.16 -41.18 33.46
C VAL A 18 -16.72 -39.78 33.04
N PHE A 19 -15.43 -39.63 32.74
CA PHE A 19 -14.91 -38.48 32.01
C PHE A 19 -15.55 -38.48 30.61
N ALA A 20 -16.57 -37.65 30.42
CA ALA A 20 -17.01 -37.27 29.08
C ALA A 20 -15.96 -36.28 28.52
N LEU A 21 -14.95 -36.83 27.84
CA LEU A 21 -14.13 -36.05 26.92
C LEU A 21 -15.08 -35.41 25.89
N PRO A 22 -14.98 -34.09 25.62
CA PRO A 22 -15.61 -33.56 24.44
C PRO A 22 -14.96 -34.25 23.24
N ALA A 23 -15.78 -34.97 22.47
CA ALA A 23 -15.42 -35.47 21.16
C ALA A 23 -15.08 -34.26 20.28
N ALA A 24 -13.82 -33.84 20.30
CA ALA A 24 -13.23 -33.10 19.22
C ALA A 24 -13.38 -34.01 17.99
N CYS A 25 -14.17 -33.57 17.02
CA CYS A 25 -14.26 -34.22 15.73
C CYS A 25 -12.85 -34.24 15.13
N ALA A 26 -12.21 -35.41 15.15
CA ALA A 26 -11.00 -35.67 14.40
C ALA A 26 -11.36 -35.65 12.91
N GLN A 27 -11.21 -34.48 12.31
CA GLN A 27 -11.38 -34.23 10.88
C GLN A 27 -10.00 -34.00 10.25
N GLU A 28 -9.06 -34.95 10.44
CA GLU A 28 -7.69 -34.86 9.91
C GLU A 28 -7.33 -36.00 8.94
N SER A 29 -8.21 -37.00 8.74
CA SER A 29 -7.86 -38.19 7.95
C SER A 29 -8.34 -38.19 6.49
N ASN A 30 -9.34 -37.38 6.13
CA ASN A 30 -9.90 -37.38 4.77
C ASN A 30 -9.21 -36.37 3.84
N ASP A 31 -8.77 -35.25 4.41
CA ASP A 31 -8.16 -34.12 3.67
C ASP A 31 -6.78 -34.51 3.10
N SER A 32 -6.01 -35.30 3.84
CA SER A 32 -4.65 -35.71 3.44
C SER A 32 -4.61 -36.79 2.34
N LEU A 33 -5.62 -37.65 2.26
CA LEU A 33 -5.71 -38.67 1.20
C LEU A 33 -6.23 -38.07 -0.11
N GLU A 34 -7.19 -37.14 -0.03
CA GLU A 34 -7.71 -36.42 -1.19
C GLU A 34 -6.65 -35.49 -1.79
N ASP A 35 -5.87 -34.79 -0.95
CA ASP A 35 -4.76 -33.94 -1.40
C ASP A 35 -3.61 -34.75 -2.06
N GLN A 36 -3.34 -35.96 -1.58
CA GLN A 36 -2.37 -36.88 -2.19
C GLN A 36 -2.82 -37.41 -3.56
N ASP A 37 -4.10 -37.75 -3.72
CA ASP A 37 -4.66 -38.18 -5.01
C ASP A 37 -4.62 -37.04 -6.04
N GLN A 38 -5.02 -35.84 -5.63
CA GLN A 38 -5.01 -34.66 -6.50
C GLN A 38 -3.58 -34.26 -6.90
N THR A 39 -2.62 -34.29 -5.97
CA THR A 39 -1.20 -34.05 -6.28
C THR A 39 -0.66 -35.09 -7.26
N SER A 40 -1.01 -36.37 -7.10
CA SER A 40 -0.58 -37.43 -8.00
C SER A 40 -1.10 -37.23 -9.43
N ARG A 41 -2.36 -36.80 -9.58
CA ARG A 41 -2.95 -36.46 -10.88
C ARG A 41 -2.26 -35.26 -11.54
N ALA A 42 -1.86 -34.25 -10.76
CA ALA A 42 -1.13 -33.11 -11.26
C ALA A 42 0.30 -33.46 -11.72
N VAL A 43 1.01 -34.31 -10.96
CA VAL A 43 2.32 -34.84 -11.37
C VAL A 43 2.21 -35.63 -12.67
N ALA A 44 1.14 -36.43 -12.83
CA ALA A 44 0.87 -37.14 -14.08
C ALA A 44 0.58 -36.19 -15.25
N PHE A 45 -0.16 -35.10 -15.00
CA PHE A 45 -0.41 -34.05 -16.00
C PHE A 45 0.90 -33.41 -16.48
N VAL A 46 1.76 -32.96 -15.56
CA VAL A 46 3.07 -32.38 -15.90
C VAL A 46 3.94 -33.39 -16.65
N GLY A 47 3.95 -34.63 -16.19
CA GLY A 47 4.69 -35.72 -16.84
C GLY A 47 4.27 -35.94 -18.30
N ARG A 48 2.97 -35.88 -18.58
CA ARG A 48 2.41 -36.18 -19.90
C ARG A 48 2.45 -35.00 -20.88
N PHE A 49 2.33 -33.78 -20.39
CA PHE A 49 2.11 -32.61 -21.24
C PHE A 49 3.25 -31.57 -21.19
N CYS A 50 4.17 -31.66 -20.23
CA CYS A 50 5.22 -30.65 -20.04
C CYS A 50 6.65 -31.18 -20.20
N LEU A 51 6.93 -32.41 -19.73
CA LEU A 51 8.31 -32.89 -19.59
C LEU A 51 9.03 -33.19 -20.91
N ASP A 52 8.31 -33.31 -22.03
CA ASP A 52 8.93 -33.48 -23.35
C ASP A 52 9.83 -32.28 -23.73
N CYS A 53 9.47 -31.06 -23.29
CA CYS A 53 10.22 -29.82 -23.57
C CYS A 53 10.87 -29.21 -22.31
N HIS A 54 10.27 -29.41 -21.13
CA HIS A 54 10.67 -28.77 -19.87
C HIS A 54 11.43 -29.73 -18.93
N SER A 55 12.38 -30.49 -19.46
CA SER A 55 13.24 -31.41 -18.69
C SER A 55 14.70 -31.40 -19.18
N GLY A 56 15.60 -32.04 -18.44
CA GLY A 56 17.01 -32.20 -18.85
C GLY A 56 17.89 -30.94 -18.71
N GLN A 57 19.02 -30.95 -19.41
CA GLN A 57 20.11 -29.95 -19.26
C GLN A 57 19.89 -28.65 -20.05
N GLN A 58 19.01 -28.66 -21.05
CA GLN A 58 18.69 -27.49 -21.89
C GLN A 58 17.17 -27.42 -22.13
N PRO A 59 16.37 -27.22 -21.08
CA PRO A 59 14.93 -27.14 -21.22
C PRO A 59 14.51 -25.87 -21.97
N GLU A 60 13.37 -25.93 -22.65
CA GLU A 60 12.80 -24.75 -23.30
C GLU A 60 12.47 -23.65 -22.30
N ALA A 61 12.75 -22.40 -22.70
CA ALA A 61 12.54 -21.20 -21.89
C ALA A 61 13.19 -21.24 -20.49
N ASP A 62 14.30 -22.00 -20.35
CA ASP A 62 15.03 -22.22 -19.10
C ASP A 62 14.14 -22.78 -17.95
N LEU A 63 13.04 -23.45 -18.28
CA LEU A 63 12.09 -24.01 -17.32
C LEU A 63 12.26 -25.53 -17.19
N ASN A 64 12.83 -26.00 -16.08
CA ASN A 64 12.92 -27.43 -15.77
C ASN A 64 11.86 -27.83 -14.72
N LEU A 65 10.96 -28.73 -15.10
CA LEU A 65 9.90 -29.29 -14.23
C LEU A 65 10.15 -30.75 -13.84
N GLU A 66 11.29 -31.33 -14.20
CA GLU A 66 11.63 -32.74 -14.00
C GLU A 66 11.62 -33.13 -12.51
N SER A 67 11.89 -32.20 -11.61
CA SER A 67 11.91 -32.42 -10.16
C SER A 67 10.54 -32.28 -9.48
N PHE A 68 9.49 -31.88 -10.20
CA PHE A 68 8.15 -31.67 -9.64
C PHE A 68 7.52 -32.98 -9.17
N ARG A 69 7.31 -33.12 -7.86
CA ARG A 69 6.75 -34.34 -7.24
C ARG A 69 5.67 -34.05 -6.19
N PHE A 70 5.67 -32.86 -5.60
CA PHE A 70 4.81 -32.51 -4.47
C PHE A 70 4.16 -31.14 -4.64
N ALA A 71 3.00 -30.94 -4.01
CA ALA A 71 2.35 -29.64 -3.92
C ALA A 71 3.27 -28.53 -3.37
N SER A 72 4.15 -28.88 -2.41
CA SER A 72 5.13 -27.96 -1.83
C SER A 72 6.19 -27.44 -2.82
N ASP A 73 6.38 -28.10 -3.97
CA ASP A 73 7.27 -27.62 -5.04
C ASP A 73 6.70 -26.36 -5.71
N ILE A 74 5.36 -26.22 -5.75
CA ILE A 74 4.69 -25.02 -6.23
C ILE A 74 5.04 -23.83 -5.33
N GLY A 75 4.92 -24.01 -4.02
CA GLY A 75 5.19 -22.95 -3.06
C GLY A 75 6.62 -22.43 -3.10
N ARG A 76 7.61 -23.33 -3.31
CA ARG A 76 9.02 -22.95 -3.44
C ARG A 76 9.34 -22.14 -4.69
N GLN A 77 8.53 -22.28 -5.75
CA GLN A 77 8.75 -21.65 -7.05
C GLN A 77 7.53 -20.85 -7.52
N ILE A 78 6.84 -20.18 -6.59
CA ILE A 78 5.50 -19.62 -6.83
C ILE A 78 5.44 -18.64 -8.01
N LYS A 79 6.50 -17.84 -8.19
CA LYS A 79 6.62 -16.90 -9.33
C LYS A 79 6.67 -17.63 -10.67
N THR A 80 7.38 -18.76 -10.72
CA THR A 80 7.46 -19.62 -11.91
C THR A 80 6.12 -20.29 -12.18
N TRP A 81 5.50 -20.85 -11.16
CA TRP A 81 4.21 -21.53 -11.30
C TRP A 81 3.07 -20.59 -11.70
N ASN A 82 3.04 -19.35 -11.22
CA ASN A 82 2.07 -18.35 -11.71
C ASN A 82 2.17 -18.16 -13.24
N LYS A 83 3.39 -18.14 -13.79
CA LYS A 83 3.59 -18.07 -15.25
C LYS A 83 3.13 -19.36 -15.94
N VAL A 84 3.45 -20.52 -15.39
CA VAL A 84 2.99 -21.83 -15.93
C VAL A 84 1.46 -21.87 -15.99
N LEU A 85 0.78 -21.53 -14.89
CA LEU A 85 -0.68 -21.53 -14.81
C LEU A 85 -1.33 -20.53 -15.75
N GLN A 86 -0.72 -19.36 -15.92
CA GLN A 86 -1.17 -18.39 -16.91
C GLN A 86 -1.04 -18.96 -18.33
N ARG A 87 0.12 -19.48 -18.72
CA ARG A 87 0.34 -20.03 -20.09
C ARG A 87 -0.55 -21.24 -20.39
N VAL A 88 -0.78 -22.11 -19.40
CA VAL A 88 -1.69 -23.27 -19.55
C VAL A 88 -3.14 -22.81 -19.60
N GLY A 89 -3.53 -21.81 -18.80
CA GLY A 89 -4.86 -21.22 -18.80
C GLY A 89 -5.20 -20.49 -20.10
N ASP A 90 -4.23 -19.75 -20.64
CA ASP A 90 -4.34 -19.02 -21.90
C ASP A 90 -4.21 -19.93 -23.14
N MET A 91 -4.14 -21.26 -22.94
CA MET A 91 -3.97 -22.27 -23.99
C MET A 91 -2.71 -22.08 -24.86
N GLN A 92 -1.69 -21.42 -24.32
CA GLN A 92 -0.40 -21.21 -24.98
C GLN A 92 0.55 -22.40 -24.75
N MET A 93 0.34 -23.14 -23.66
CA MET A 93 1.07 -24.36 -23.34
C MET A 93 0.11 -25.53 -23.09
N PRO A 94 0.43 -26.73 -23.59
CA PRO A 94 1.53 -27.06 -24.51
C PRO A 94 1.39 -26.39 -25.89
N PRO A 95 2.46 -26.28 -26.71
CA PRO A 95 2.36 -25.67 -28.03
C PRO A 95 1.51 -26.53 -28.98
N THR A 96 0.95 -25.92 -30.03
CA THR A 96 -0.09 -26.54 -30.88
C THR A 96 0.34 -27.81 -31.60
N ASP A 97 1.64 -28.02 -31.78
CA ASP A 97 2.28 -29.18 -32.39
C ASP A 97 2.57 -30.32 -31.41
N SER A 98 2.41 -30.09 -30.11
CA SER A 98 2.59 -31.07 -29.05
C SER A 98 1.27 -31.70 -28.59
N LEU A 99 1.38 -32.76 -27.79
CA LEU A 99 0.22 -33.42 -27.18
C LEU A 99 -0.57 -32.42 -26.33
N GLN A 100 -1.85 -32.25 -26.64
CA GLN A 100 -2.74 -31.33 -25.93
C GLN A 100 -3.59 -32.07 -24.88
N PRO A 101 -3.73 -31.51 -23.66
CA PRO A 101 -4.73 -31.98 -22.71
C PRO A 101 -6.13 -31.61 -23.20
N ASP A 102 -7.12 -32.44 -22.85
CA ASP A 102 -8.51 -32.04 -23.06
C ASP A 102 -8.92 -30.89 -22.13
N MET A 103 -10.09 -30.29 -22.38
CA MET A 103 -10.57 -29.15 -21.61
C MET A 103 -10.82 -29.48 -20.13
N LEU A 104 -11.24 -30.70 -19.82
CA LEU A 104 -11.51 -31.13 -18.45
C LEU A 104 -10.20 -31.42 -17.71
N GLU A 105 -9.26 -32.15 -18.32
CA GLU A 105 -7.92 -32.41 -17.81
C GLU A 105 -7.20 -31.09 -17.50
N ARG A 106 -7.24 -30.14 -18.44
CA ARG A 106 -6.66 -28.80 -18.26
C ARG A 106 -7.31 -28.05 -17.11
N LYS A 107 -8.64 -28.02 -17.05
CA LYS A 107 -9.38 -27.33 -15.99
C LYS A 107 -9.06 -27.91 -14.62
N VAL A 108 -9.09 -29.23 -14.47
CA VAL A 108 -8.80 -29.92 -13.20
C VAL A 108 -7.39 -29.59 -12.71
N PHE A 109 -6.39 -29.64 -13.60
CA PHE A 109 -5.02 -29.26 -13.25
C PHE A 109 -4.92 -27.79 -12.81
N LEU A 110 -5.54 -26.87 -13.56
CA LEU A 110 -5.54 -25.44 -13.23
C LEU A 110 -6.23 -25.14 -11.91
N ASP A 111 -7.37 -25.77 -11.64
CA ASP A 111 -8.12 -25.57 -10.40
C ASP A 111 -7.31 -26.06 -9.19
N TRP A 112 -6.74 -27.26 -9.26
CA TRP A 112 -5.87 -27.80 -8.22
C TRP A 112 -4.67 -26.89 -7.97
N ALA A 113 -3.92 -26.55 -9.02
CA ALA A 113 -2.69 -25.78 -8.86
C ALA A 113 -2.95 -24.35 -8.37
N ARG A 114 -4.05 -23.70 -8.81
CA ARG A 114 -4.48 -22.40 -8.28
C ARG A 114 -4.85 -22.51 -6.80
N SER A 115 -5.57 -23.56 -6.40
CA SER A 115 -5.88 -23.83 -4.99
C SER A 115 -4.61 -24.04 -4.17
N THR A 116 -3.64 -24.82 -4.66
CA THR A 116 -2.34 -25.02 -3.99
C THR A 116 -1.56 -23.71 -3.85
N VAL A 117 -1.51 -22.88 -4.90
CA VAL A 117 -0.89 -21.54 -4.84
C VAL A 117 -1.59 -20.70 -3.77
N GLN A 118 -2.91 -20.65 -3.78
CA GLN A 118 -3.71 -19.88 -2.82
C GLN A 118 -3.46 -20.36 -1.38
N GLN A 119 -3.53 -21.66 -1.11
CA GLN A 119 -3.27 -22.24 0.21
C GLN A 119 -1.85 -21.95 0.68
N THR A 120 -0.86 -22.05 -0.20
CA THR A 120 0.54 -21.72 0.13
C THR A 120 0.69 -20.23 0.48
N LEU A 121 0.08 -19.33 -0.31
CA LEU A 121 0.16 -17.89 -0.06
C LEU A 121 -0.58 -17.50 1.23
N CYS A 122 -1.74 -18.09 1.50
CA CYS A 122 -2.52 -17.81 2.70
C CYS A 122 -1.92 -18.43 3.97
N GLY A 123 -1.12 -19.49 3.86
CA GLY A 123 -0.41 -20.12 4.99
C GLY A 123 1.00 -19.58 5.23
N GLY A 124 1.54 -18.79 4.30
CA GLY A 124 2.89 -18.21 4.38
C GLY A 124 2.93 -16.82 5.05
N PRO A 125 4.13 -16.25 5.27
CA PRO A 125 4.27 -14.87 5.70
C PRO A 125 3.66 -13.93 4.65
N VAL A 126 2.91 -12.92 5.11
CA VAL A 126 2.30 -11.91 4.24
C VAL A 126 3.40 -11.15 3.49
N SER A 127 3.37 -11.20 2.17
CA SER A 127 4.21 -10.36 1.31
C SER A 127 3.35 -9.23 0.73
N PRO A 128 3.49 -7.99 1.21
CA PRO A 128 2.62 -6.88 0.80
C PRO A 128 2.89 -6.38 -0.64
N GLY A 129 3.86 -6.97 -1.34
CA GLY A 129 4.33 -6.49 -2.64
C GLY A 129 5.28 -5.29 -2.51
N PRO A 130 5.82 -4.80 -3.65
CA PRO A 130 6.69 -3.62 -3.64
C PRO A 130 5.87 -2.36 -3.31
N PRO A 131 6.49 -1.34 -2.67
CA PRO A 131 5.86 -0.05 -2.49
C PRO A 131 5.53 0.55 -3.86
N ARG A 132 4.32 1.12 -3.98
CA ARG A 132 3.86 1.72 -5.23
C ARG A 132 3.90 3.23 -5.12
N VAL A 133 4.59 3.85 -6.07
CA VAL A 133 4.50 5.29 -6.27
C VAL A 133 3.14 5.57 -6.89
N ARG A 134 2.25 6.23 -6.15
CA ARG A 134 0.88 6.46 -6.56
C ARG A 134 0.62 7.94 -6.66
N ARG A 135 0.29 8.44 -7.85
CA ARG A 135 -0.17 9.82 -7.99
C ARG A 135 -1.51 9.97 -7.26
N LEU A 136 -1.80 11.16 -6.74
CA LEU A 136 -3.16 11.49 -6.31
C LEU A 136 -4.08 11.52 -7.52
N SER A 137 -5.26 10.88 -7.41
CA SER A 137 -6.31 11.06 -8.40
C SER A 137 -6.75 12.54 -8.47
N ARG A 138 -7.48 12.94 -9.50
CA ARG A 138 -7.96 14.32 -9.65
C ARG A 138 -8.85 14.75 -8.48
N PHE A 139 -9.61 13.82 -7.92
CA PHE A 139 -10.45 14.05 -6.74
C PHE A 139 -9.59 14.19 -5.48
N GLU A 140 -8.66 13.28 -5.27
CA GLU A 140 -7.73 13.33 -4.13
C GLU A 140 -6.86 14.59 -4.16
N TYR A 141 -6.37 15.00 -5.33
CA TYR A 141 -5.62 16.25 -5.50
C TYR A 141 -6.48 17.47 -5.13
N SER A 142 -7.73 17.52 -5.63
CA SER A 142 -8.63 18.63 -5.37
C SER A 142 -9.01 18.72 -3.89
N ASN A 143 -9.31 17.58 -3.24
CA ASN A 143 -9.60 17.51 -1.82
C ASN A 143 -8.38 17.93 -0.98
N THR A 144 -7.19 17.43 -1.33
CA THR A 144 -5.96 17.80 -0.61
C THR A 144 -5.63 19.27 -0.77
N LEU A 145 -5.88 19.89 -1.93
CA LEU A 145 -5.77 21.33 -2.09
C LEU A 145 -6.80 22.09 -1.25
N HIS A 146 -8.05 21.63 -1.23
CA HIS A 146 -9.11 22.22 -0.42
C HIS A 146 -8.72 22.24 1.05
N ASP A 147 -8.28 21.11 1.62
CA ASP A 147 -7.93 21.01 3.03
C ASP A 147 -6.62 21.72 3.38
N LEU A 148 -5.63 21.66 2.49
CA LEU A 148 -4.35 22.36 2.68
C LEU A 148 -4.52 23.88 2.67
N LEU A 149 -5.34 24.39 1.74
CA LEU A 149 -5.53 25.82 1.55
C LEU A 149 -6.73 26.37 2.32
N GLY A 150 -7.66 25.54 2.78
CA GLY A 150 -8.91 25.96 3.41
C GLY A 150 -9.86 26.69 2.43
N ILE A 151 -9.97 26.21 1.18
CA ILE A 151 -10.77 26.87 0.13
C ILE A 151 -11.88 25.98 -0.43
N ALA A 152 -13.11 26.48 -0.55
CA ALA A 152 -14.23 25.73 -1.13
C ALA A 152 -14.22 25.68 -2.67
N VAL A 153 -13.05 25.60 -3.29
CA VAL A 153 -12.87 25.57 -4.75
C VAL A 153 -12.64 24.13 -5.19
N ASP A 154 -13.57 23.61 -6.00
CA ASP A 154 -13.37 22.33 -6.67
C ASP A 154 -12.47 22.51 -7.91
N THR A 155 -11.26 21.97 -7.82
CA THR A 155 -10.26 21.99 -8.91
C THR A 155 -10.23 20.69 -9.71
N SER A 156 -11.00 19.68 -9.31
CA SER A 156 -10.99 18.36 -9.94
C SER A 156 -11.29 18.45 -11.44
N GLN A 157 -12.24 19.31 -11.82
CA GLN A 157 -12.71 19.52 -13.19
C GLN A 157 -11.65 20.05 -14.15
N VAL A 158 -10.59 20.68 -13.64
CA VAL A 158 -9.51 21.28 -14.44
C VAL A 158 -8.52 20.22 -14.93
N LEU A 159 -8.33 19.16 -14.14
CA LEU A 159 -7.45 18.05 -14.48
C LEU A 159 -8.12 17.09 -15.47
N PRO A 160 -7.38 16.38 -16.33
CA PRO A 160 -7.94 15.28 -17.11
C PRO A 160 -8.59 14.21 -16.22
N GLU A 161 -9.50 13.42 -16.79
CA GLU A 161 -10.06 12.25 -16.12
C GLU A 161 -9.00 11.16 -15.92
N ASP A 162 -9.03 10.53 -14.75
CA ASP A 162 -8.19 9.38 -14.45
C ASP A 162 -8.83 8.10 -15.01
N GLY A 163 -7.99 7.20 -15.52
CA GLY A 163 -8.46 5.92 -16.04
C GLY A 163 -8.81 4.96 -14.91
N ALA A 164 -9.94 4.24 -15.01
CA ALA A 164 -10.38 3.33 -13.96
C ALA A 164 -9.71 1.93 -13.97
N GLY A 165 -8.68 1.73 -14.80
CA GLY A 165 -7.94 0.45 -14.91
C GLY A 165 -8.72 -0.79 -15.32
N GLY A 166 -9.99 -0.65 -15.69
CA GLY A 166 -10.90 -1.77 -15.97
C GLY A 166 -11.68 -2.27 -14.74
N GLU A 167 -11.22 -1.95 -13.53
CA GLU A 167 -11.80 -2.38 -12.25
C GLU A 167 -12.78 -1.37 -11.64
N GLY A 168 -12.93 -0.19 -12.28
CA GLY A 168 -13.89 0.83 -11.85
C GLY A 168 -13.38 1.78 -10.76
N PHE A 169 -12.11 1.68 -10.38
CA PHE A 169 -11.47 2.56 -9.40
C PHE A 169 -10.50 3.52 -10.09
N ASP A 170 -10.65 4.81 -9.82
CA ASP A 170 -9.84 5.89 -10.40
C ASP A 170 -8.56 6.18 -9.60
N ASN A 171 -8.28 5.42 -8.54
CA ASN A 171 -7.09 5.57 -7.69
C ASN A 171 -6.05 4.45 -7.90
N ALA A 172 -6.20 3.65 -8.96
CA ALA A 172 -5.31 2.55 -9.28
C ALA A 172 -3.94 3.06 -9.79
N SER A 173 -2.87 2.78 -9.05
CA SER A 173 -1.51 3.30 -9.29
C SER A 173 -1.00 3.11 -10.72
N GLU A 174 -1.32 1.98 -11.34
CA GLU A 174 -0.92 1.55 -12.68
C GLU A 174 -1.57 2.36 -13.80
N THR A 175 -2.62 3.13 -13.49
CA THR A 175 -3.37 3.94 -14.45
C THR A 175 -3.18 5.44 -14.28
N LEU A 176 -2.56 5.87 -13.18
CA LEU A 176 -2.39 7.27 -12.84
C LEU A 176 -1.11 7.89 -13.41
N PHE A 177 -0.89 7.71 -14.71
CA PHE A 177 0.24 8.33 -15.40
C PHE A 177 0.09 9.87 -15.46
N ILE A 178 1.22 10.57 -15.57
CA ILE A 178 1.28 12.01 -15.86
C ILE A 178 1.53 12.19 -17.34
N SER A 179 0.56 12.79 -18.04
CA SER A 179 0.74 13.27 -19.41
C SER A 179 1.11 14.76 -19.42
N PRO A 180 1.61 15.31 -20.54
CA PRO A 180 1.93 16.74 -20.62
C PRO A 180 0.79 17.67 -20.21
N ILE A 181 -0.45 17.33 -20.57
CA ILE A 181 -1.63 18.11 -20.18
C ILE A 181 -1.87 18.09 -18.67
N HIS A 182 -1.51 17.01 -17.95
CA HIS A 182 -1.58 17.02 -16.48
C HIS A 182 -0.61 18.05 -15.90
N ALA A 183 0.62 18.12 -16.39
CA ALA A 183 1.62 19.07 -15.88
C ALA A 183 1.15 20.53 -16.05
N GLU A 184 0.59 20.86 -17.22
CA GLU A 184 0.00 22.17 -17.48
C GLU A 184 -1.18 22.46 -16.54
N LYS A 185 -2.10 21.50 -16.39
CA LYS A 185 -3.29 21.64 -15.56
C LYS A 185 -3.01 21.67 -14.06
N TYR A 186 -1.98 20.98 -13.58
CA TYR A 186 -1.51 21.11 -12.20
C TYR A 186 -0.99 22.52 -11.93
N MET A 187 -0.22 23.10 -12.84
CA MET A 187 0.28 24.46 -12.69
C MET A 187 -0.84 25.50 -12.73
N GLU A 188 -1.78 25.36 -13.67
CA GLU A 188 -2.96 26.22 -13.77
C GLU A 188 -3.83 26.14 -12.51
N SER A 189 -4.11 24.93 -12.04
CA SER A 189 -4.90 24.67 -10.84
C SER A 189 -4.21 25.20 -9.58
N ALA A 190 -2.93 24.90 -9.39
CA ALA A 190 -2.15 25.41 -8.26
C ALA A 190 -2.17 26.93 -8.19
N LYS A 191 -1.94 27.59 -9.33
CA LYS A 191 -1.96 29.03 -9.45
C LYS A 191 -3.32 29.60 -9.05
N ALA A 192 -4.41 29.09 -9.63
CA ALA A 192 -5.76 29.55 -9.38
C ALA A 192 -6.20 29.34 -7.92
N ALA A 193 -5.88 28.17 -7.35
CA ALA A 193 -6.21 27.83 -5.96
C ALA A 193 -5.48 28.73 -4.96
N LEU A 194 -4.17 28.95 -5.15
CA LEU A 194 -3.39 29.85 -4.29
C LEU A 194 -3.76 31.31 -4.51
N ASP A 195 -4.08 31.73 -5.74
CA ASP A 195 -4.65 33.05 -6.03
C ASP A 195 -5.91 33.29 -5.20
N TYR A 196 -6.83 32.33 -5.19
CA TYR A 196 -8.06 32.43 -4.42
C TYR A 196 -7.75 32.48 -2.91
N ALA A 197 -6.98 31.52 -2.39
CA ALA A 197 -6.66 31.42 -0.96
C ALA A 197 -5.97 32.67 -0.40
N MET A 198 -5.07 33.27 -1.18
CA MET A 198 -4.30 34.46 -0.76
C MET A 198 -5.15 35.74 -0.77
N ASN A 199 -6.20 35.79 -1.60
CA ASN A 199 -7.10 36.95 -1.70
C ASN A 199 -8.37 36.80 -0.84
N ASP A 200 -8.63 35.61 -0.31
CA ASP A 200 -9.77 35.34 0.55
C ASP A 200 -9.48 35.75 2.02
N PRO A 201 -10.17 36.75 2.59
CA PRO A 201 -9.88 37.27 3.93
C PRO A 201 -9.94 36.24 5.08
N PRO A 202 -10.90 35.29 5.14
CA PRO A 202 -10.92 34.30 6.22
C PRO A 202 -9.82 33.24 6.08
N THR A 203 -9.43 32.89 4.85
CA THR A 203 -8.43 31.84 4.60
C THR A 203 -6.98 32.34 4.73
N ARG A 204 -6.70 33.57 4.29
CA ARG A 204 -5.34 34.12 4.27
C ARG A 204 -4.58 34.02 5.60
N PRO A 205 -5.16 34.29 6.79
CA PRO A 205 -4.46 34.15 8.07
C PRO A 205 -4.15 32.70 8.46
N ALA A 206 -4.98 31.75 8.01
CA ALA A 206 -4.75 30.32 8.23
C ALA A 206 -3.63 29.79 7.32
N LEU A 207 -3.44 30.38 6.13
CA LEU A 207 -2.35 30.06 5.21
C LEU A 207 -1.04 30.75 5.62
N LEU A 208 -1.07 32.06 5.84
CA LEU A 208 0.07 32.88 6.24
C LEU A 208 0.12 33.04 7.76
N VAL A 209 0.52 31.97 8.44
CA VAL A 209 0.58 31.91 9.91
C VAL A 209 1.59 32.88 10.54
N ALA A 210 2.49 33.46 9.74
CA ALA A 210 3.42 34.50 10.14
C ALA A 210 3.56 35.57 9.04
N ALA A 211 3.87 36.79 9.45
CA ALA A 211 4.16 37.91 8.57
C ALA A 211 5.36 38.72 9.10
N PRO A 212 6.11 39.42 8.23
CA PRO A 212 7.23 40.24 8.66
C PRO A 212 6.78 41.33 9.64
N THR A 213 7.57 41.56 10.69
CA THR A 213 7.35 42.62 11.68
C THR A 213 8.68 43.29 12.01
N GLN A 214 8.68 44.30 12.89
CA GLN A 214 9.94 44.93 13.33
C GLN A 214 10.89 43.94 14.02
N SER A 215 10.37 42.88 14.64
CA SER A 215 11.15 41.86 15.35
C SER A 215 11.29 40.54 14.60
N LEU A 216 10.66 40.41 13.41
CA LEU A 216 10.65 39.18 12.63
C LEU A 216 11.00 39.50 11.18
N SER A 217 12.16 39.02 10.72
CA SER A 217 12.60 39.23 9.33
C SER A 217 11.66 38.52 8.34
N PRO A 218 11.63 38.95 7.06
CA PRO A 218 10.88 38.27 6.02
C PRO A 218 11.22 36.78 5.90
N GLU A 219 12.50 36.43 6.02
CA GLU A 219 12.98 35.05 5.93
C GLU A 219 12.51 34.22 7.12
N ALA A 220 12.56 34.77 8.33
CA ALA A 220 12.07 34.08 9.54
C ALA A 220 10.55 33.89 9.52
N ALA A 221 9.80 34.87 8.99
CA ALA A 221 8.36 34.72 8.77
C ALA A 221 8.06 33.66 7.70
N ALA A 222 8.78 33.67 6.58
CA ALA A 222 8.65 32.69 5.52
C ALA A 222 8.95 31.28 6.02
N GLN A 223 9.97 31.10 6.85
CA GLN A 223 10.29 29.81 7.45
C GLN A 223 9.12 29.26 8.27
N GLN A 224 8.48 30.06 9.11
CA GLN A 224 7.33 29.62 9.91
C GLN A 224 6.14 29.21 9.03
N VAL A 225 5.88 29.96 7.95
CA VAL A 225 4.83 29.62 6.98
C VAL A 225 5.16 28.31 6.27
N LEU A 226 6.38 28.17 5.77
CA LEU A 226 6.82 27.00 5.02
C LEU A 226 6.93 25.74 5.89
N ASP A 227 7.37 25.85 7.13
CA ASP A 227 7.43 24.71 8.07
C ASP A 227 6.06 24.07 8.25
N ARG A 228 5.02 24.89 8.49
CA ARG A 228 3.66 24.39 8.60
C ARG A 228 3.12 23.90 7.26
N PHE A 229 3.29 24.69 6.19
CA PHE A 229 2.72 24.38 4.89
C PHE A 229 3.29 23.09 4.30
N LEU A 230 4.61 22.92 4.33
CA LEU A 230 5.28 21.77 3.74
C LEU A 230 5.08 20.49 4.56
N LEU A 231 4.96 20.58 5.89
CA LEU A 231 4.57 19.46 6.74
C LEU A 231 3.23 18.86 6.28
N LEU A 232 2.24 19.72 6.05
CA LEU A 232 0.91 19.34 5.59
C LEU A 232 0.92 18.88 4.13
N ALA A 233 1.56 19.65 3.24
CA ALA A 233 1.61 19.38 1.81
C ALA A 233 2.32 18.05 1.50
N PHE A 234 3.44 17.76 2.16
CA PHE A 234 4.20 16.53 1.95
C PHE A 234 3.80 15.41 2.89
N ARG A 235 2.91 15.70 3.86
CA ARG A 235 2.33 14.73 4.81
C ARG A 235 3.38 14.02 5.65
N ARG A 236 4.52 14.69 5.89
CA ARG A 236 5.64 14.21 6.70
C ARG A 236 6.51 15.35 7.18
N ALA A 237 7.33 15.08 8.18
CA ALA A 237 8.40 15.98 8.58
C ALA A 237 9.30 16.32 7.38
N ILE A 238 9.64 17.61 7.25
CA ILE A 238 10.55 18.10 6.21
C ILE A 238 11.99 18.11 6.71
N THR A 239 12.94 17.83 5.81
CA THR A 239 14.37 17.92 6.17
C THR A 239 14.86 19.37 6.15
N PRO A 240 15.96 19.69 6.86
CA PRO A 240 16.57 21.02 6.80
C PRO A 240 16.94 21.46 5.38
N GLU A 241 17.39 20.55 4.53
CA GLU A 241 17.78 20.80 3.13
C GLU A 241 16.55 21.10 2.27
N GLU A 242 15.45 20.37 2.49
CA GLU A 242 14.17 20.65 1.84
C GLU A 242 13.67 22.03 2.22
N ARG A 243 13.63 22.36 3.52
CA ARG A 243 13.27 23.70 3.99
C ARG A 243 14.12 24.77 3.32
N GLN A 244 15.43 24.60 3.30
CA GLN A 244 16.35 25.58 2.72
C GLN A 244 16.05 25.82 1.23
N SER A 245 15.77 24.77 0.47
CA SER A 245 15.45 24.88 -0.96
C SER A 245 14.21 25.76 -1.23
N TYR A 246 13.18 25.66 -0.38
CA TYR A 246 11.98 26.52 -0.49
C TYR A 246 12.23 27.95 0.01
N LEU A 247 13.10 28.12 1.01
CA LEU A 247 13.53 29.45 1.47
C LEU A 247 14.39 30.18 0.41
N ASP A 248 15.22 29.45 -0.32
CA ASP A 248 16.01 30.02 -1.43
C ASP A 248 15.09 30.49 -2.57
N LEU A 249 14.03 29.72 -2.87
CA LEU A 249 13.01 30.12 -3.83
C LEU A 249 12.24 31.37 -3.37
N PHE A 250 11.92 31.45 -2.07
CA PHE A 250 11.34 32.66 -1.48
C PHE A 250 12.27 33.87 -1.61
N ALA A 251 13.55 33.72 -1.27
CA ALA A 251 14.53 34.81 -1.34
C ALA A 251 14.68 35.33 -2.78
N ALA A 252 14.79 34.43 -3.76
CA ALA A 252 14.84 34.80 -5.17
C ALA A 252 13.56 35.52 -5.64
N ALA A 253 12.39 35.10 -5.15
CA ALA A 253 11.13 35.78 -5.46
C ALA A 253 11.05 37.18 -4.81
N LEU A 254 11.55 37.33 -3.58
CA LEU A 254 11.56 38.59 -2.85
C LEU A 254 12.46 39.64 -3.50
N GLU A 255 13.58 39.24 -4.10
CA GLU A 255 14.44 40.12 -4.89
C GLU A 255 13.72 40.71 -6.11
N GLN A 256 12.84 39.94 -6.75
CA GLN A 256 12.08 40.38 -7.92
C GLN A 256 10.80 41.15 -7.55
N GLN A 257 10.15 40.75 -6.46
CA GLN A 257 8.91 41.34 -5.97
C GLN A 257 9.04 41.61 -4.46
N PRO A 258 9.38 42.84 -4.04
CA PRO A 258 9.71 43.16 -2.65
C PRO A 258 8.50 43.15 -1.68
N GLU A 259 7.39 42.56 -2.09
CA GLU A 259 6.22 42.35 -1.24
C GLU A 259 6.20 40.90 -0.75
N PHE A 260 6.28 40.71 0.58
CA PHE A 260 6.28 39.39 1.22
C PHE A 260 5.15 38.49 0.73
N SER A 261 3.93 39.04 0.60
CA SER A 261 2.76 38.25 0.25
C SER A 261 2.78 37.74 -1.21
N LEU A 262 3.49 38.44 -2.09
CA LEU A 262 3.73 38.00 -3.46
C LEU A 262 4.91 37.03 -3.53
N ALA A 263 5.99 37.30 -2.79
CA ALA A 263 7.18 36.45 -2.77
C ALA A 263 6.92 35.06 -2.17
N ILE A 264 6.17 34.97 -1.05
CA ILE A 264 5.86 33.71 -0.38
C ILE A 264 5.00 32.78 -1.24
N ARG A 265 4.26 33.31 -2.21
CA ARG A 265 3.42 32.51 -3.09
C ARG A 265 4.21 31.53 -3.96
N TYR A 266 5.40 31.92 -4.42
CA TYR A 266 6.24 31.09 -5.30
C TYR A 266 6.61 29.74 -4.69
N PRO A 267 7.17 29.66 -3.46
CA PRO A 267 7.43 28.37 -2.84
C PRO A 267 6.17 27.58 -2.50
N LEU A 268 5.03 28.23 -2.20
CA LEU A 268 3.76 27.54 -1.98
C LEU A 268 3.25 26.88 -3.28
N GLU A 269 3.30 27.60 -4.40
CA GLU A 269 2.96 27.07 -5.73
C GLU A 269 3.87 25.91 -6.11
N ALA A 270 5.18 26.06 -5.90
CA ALA A 270 6.16 25.01 -6.18
C ALA A 270 5.90 23.74 -5.35
N ALA A 271 5.45 23.89 -4.10
CA ALA A 271 5.15 22.76 -3.23
C ALA A 271 3.94 21.96 -3.71
N VAL A 272 2.86 22.61 -4.15
CA VAL A 272 1.62 21.92 -4.58
C VAL A 272 1.71 21.29 -5.99
N VAL A 273 2.76 21.60 -6.77
CA VAL A 273 3.07 20.91 -8.04
C VAL A 273 4.27 19.97 -7.93
N SER A 274 4.88 19.87 -6.74
CA SER A 274 6.01 18.99 -6.48
C SER A 274 5.56 17.51 -6.53
N PRO A 275 6.43 16.59 -7.00
CA PRO A 275 6.17 15.15 -6.86
C PRO A 275 5.85 14.73 -5.41
N LYS A 276 6.42 15.41 -4.41
CA LYS A 276 6.16 15.14 -2.98
C LYS A 276 4.73 15.46 -2.54
N PHE A 277 4.06 16.36 -3.27
CA PHE A 277 2.64 16.66 -3.08
C PHE A 277 1.76 15.80 -3.99
N LEU A 278 2.13 15.68 -5.28
CA LEU A 278 1.34 14.99 -6.29
C LEU A 278 1.29 13.47 -6.13
N PHE A 279 2.22 12.89 -5.36
CA PHE A 279 2.29 11.45 -5.15
C PHE A 279 2.23 11.09 -3.67
N LEU A 280 1.64 9.94 -3.40
CA LEU A 280 1.93 9.14 -2.23
C LEU A 280 3.15 8.28 -2.55
N TRP A 281 4.20 8.52 -1.78
CA TRP A 281 5.45 7.80 -1.87
C TRP A 281 5.65 7.05 -0.57
N GLU A 282 5.97 5.76 -0.70
CA GLU A 282 6.43 4.93 0.40
C GLU A 282 7.90 4.60 0.18
N GLU A 283 8.70 4.71 1.23
CA GLU A 283 10.10 4.37 1.14
C GLU A 283 10.29 2.91 0.69
N PRO A 284 11.20 2.67 -0.28
CA PRO A 284 11.56 1.32 -0.66
C PRO A 284 12.01 0.49 0.54
N CYS A 285 11.57 -0.77 0.62
CA CYS A 285 12.10 -1.70 1.62
C CYS A 285 13.63 -1.79 1.48
N HIS A 286 14.32 -1.74 2.61
CA HIS A 286 15.78 -1.80 2.66
C HIS A 286 16.31 -3.23 2.70
N SER A 287 15.43 -4.21 2.87
CA SER A 287 15.72 -5.63 2.91
C SER A 287 14.74 -6.48 2.08
N GLU A 288 15.05 -7.77 1.91
CA GLU A 288 14.15 -8.73 1.28
C GLU A 288 12.98 -9.15 2.19
N GLN A 289 12.99 -8.70 3.46
CA GLN A 289 11.92 -8.99 4.41
C GLN A 289 10.86 -7.88 4.37
N PRO A 290 9.57 -8.20 4.62
CA PRO A 290 8.54 -7.19 4.78
C PRO A 290 8.91 -6.21 5.91
N GLU A 291 8.94 -4.93 5.58
CA GLU A 291 9.15 -3.84 6.54
C GLU A 291 7.83 -3.10 6.77
N LEU A 292 7.66 -2.58 7.99
CA LEU A 292 6.56 -1.65 8.26
C LEU A 292 6.86 -0.33 7.56
N ILE A 293 5.83 0.25 6.94
CA ILE A 293 5.86 1.63 6.47
C ILE A 293 6.13 2.58 7.64
N SER A 294 6.56 3.79 7.35
CA SER A 294 6.72 4.82 8.36
C SER A 294 5.38 5.26 8.95
N GLN A 295 5.44 5.92 10.10
CA GLN A 295 4.27 6.43 10.81
C GLN A 295 3.50 7.47 9.97
N TYR A 296 4.22 8.32 9.23
CA TYR A 296 3.62 9.31 8.33
C TYR A 296 3.00 8.67 7.08
N GLU A 297 3.62 7.60 6.56
CA GLU A 297 3.04 6.81 5.47
C GLU A 297 1.77 6.09 5.95
N MET A 298 1.73 5.57 7.17
CA MET A 298 0.53 4.99 7.77
C MET A 298 -0.60 6.03 7.90
N ALA A 299 -0.28 7.23 8.40
CA ALA A 299 -1.24 8.34 8.47
C ALA A 299 -1.83 8.65 7.08
N SER A 300 -0.97 8.74 6.06
CA SER A 300 -1.39 8.98 4.68
C SER A 300 -2.23 7.84 4.12
N ARG A 301 -1.86 6.58 4.35
CA ARG A 301 -2.66 5.44 3.91
C ARG A 301 -4.07 5.48 4.50
N LEU A 302 -4.19 5.73 5.80
CA LEU A 302 -5.49 5.83 6.48
C LEU A 302 -6.33 6.98 5.94
N SER A 303 -5.74 8.18 5.82
CA SER A 303 -6.47 9.38 5.39
C SER A 303 -7.02 9.25 3.97
N TYR A 304 -6.19 8.78 3.03
CA TYR A 304 -6.61 8.62 1.64
C TYR A 304 -7.55 7.43 1.44
N PHE A 305 -7.45 6.40 2.29
CA PHE A 305 -8.40 5.29 2.27
C PHE A 305 -9.79 5.69 2.78
N LEU A 306 -9.87 6.48 3.87
CA LEU A 306 -11.13 6.78 4.53
C LEU A 306 -11.87 7.98 3.93
N TRP A 307 -11.16 9.04 3.55
CA TRP A 307 -11.79 10.30 3.15
C TRP A 307 -11.11 10.99 1.95
N ALA A 308 -10.13 10.34 1.30
CA ALA A 308 -9.52 10.81 0.06
C ALA A 308 -8.89 12.22 0.14
N THR A 309 -8.22 12.55 1.25
CA THR A 309 -7.43 13.78 1.42
C THR A 309 -6.22 13.54 2.34
N MET A 310 -5.40 14.57 2.55
CA MET A 310 -4.27 14.55 3.50
C MET A 310 -4.69 14.17 4.94
N PRO A 311 -3.75 13.65 5.76
CA PRO A 311 -4.03 13.37 7.17
C PRO A 311 -4.35 14.65 7.94
N ASP A 312 -5.30 14.54 8.87
CA ASP A 312 -5.63 15.65 9.76
C ASP A 312 -4.54 15.85 10.83
N LYS A 313 -4.72 16.88 11.66
CA LYS A 313 -3.76 17.19 12.73
C LYS A 313 -3.61 16.03 13.71
N THR A 314 -4.69 15.33 14.04
CA THR A 314 -4.67 14.20 14.98
C THR A 314 -3.79 13.07 14.47
N LEU A 315 -3.98 12.65 13.21
CA LEU A 315 -3.17 11.63 12.57
C LEU A 315 -1.70 12.05 12.45
N LEU A 316 -1.41 13.29 12.06
CA LEU A 316 -0.03 13.78 11.98
C LEU A 316 0.65 13.82 13.35
N ASP A 317 -0.06 14.25 14.40
CA ASP A 317 0.47 14.27 15.77
C ASP A 317 0.76 12.84 16.28
N LEU A 318 -0.11 11.88 15.98
CA LEU A 318 0.09 10.46 16.31
C LEU A 318 1.26 9.86 15.53
N ALA A 319 1.41 10.25 14.26
CA ALA A 319 2.53 9.83 13.43
C ALA A 319 3.86 10.31 14.00
N ASP A 320 3.94 11.59 14.37
CA ASP A 320 5.12 12.21 14.95
C ASP A 320 5.52 11.56 16.29
N GLN A 321 4.51 11.14 17.08
CA GLN A 321 4.72 10.43 18.34
C GLN A 321 5.08 8.94 18.18
N GLY A 322 5.07 8.41 16.96
CA GLY A 322 5.36 7.00 16.70
C GLY A 322 4.24 6.03 17.12
N LYS A 323 2.98 6.49 17.15
CA LYS A 323 1.86 5.77 17.76
C LYS A 323 0.94 5.02 16.80
N LEU A 324 1.01 5.28 15.50
CA LEU A 324 0.08 4.71 14.50
C LEU A 324 0.35 3.24 14.16
N HIS A 325 1.32 2.59 14.80
CA HIS A 325 1.49 1.12 14.72
C HIS A 325 0.88 0.39 15.90
N ASP A 326 0.37 1.11 16.90
CA ASP A 326 -0.37 0.50 18.00
C ASP A 326 -1.78 0.11 17.53
N PRO A 327 -2.16 -1.17 17.58
CA PRO A 327 -3.47 -1.63 17.14
C PRO A 327 -4.65 -1.00 17.88
N GLU A 328 -4.49 -0.63 19.16
CA GLU A 328 -5.57 0.02 19.90
C GLU A 328 -5.77 1.45 19.40
N ILE A 329 -4.68 2.19 19.21
CA ILE A 329 -4.72 3.56 18.68
C ILE A 329 -5.31 3.57 17.27
N LEU A 330 -4.91 2.62 16.42
CA LEU A 330 -5.45 2.48 15.06
C LEU A 330 -6.95 2.22 15.03
N ARG A 331 -7.51 1.50 16.00
CA ARG A 331 -8.96 1.25 16.06
C ARG A 331 -9.77 2.45 16.51
N GLU A 332 -9.13 3.41 17.18
CA GLU A 332 -9.78 4.65 17.62
C GLU A 332 -9.85 5.71 16.49
N GLN A 333 -9.06 5.55 15.42
CA GLN A 333 -9.08 6.44 14.24
C GLN A 333 -10.11 5.95 13.22
#